data_AF-A0A2P5F3T2-F1
#
_entry.id   AF-A0A2P5F3T2-F1
#
_cell.length_a   1.000
_cell.length_b   1.000
_cell.length_c   1.000
_cell.angle_alpha   90.00
_cell.angle_beta   90.00
_cell.angle_gamma   90.00
#
_symmetry.space_group_name_H-M   'P 1'
#
loop_
_entity.id
_entity.type
_entity.pdbx_description
1 polymer ?
#
loop_
_entity_poly.entity_id
_entity_poly.type
_entity_poly.pdbx_seq_one_letter_code
_entity_poly.pdbx_strand_id
1 'polypeptide(L)'
;MAPRLFACFGKSASSASPKVAERSGGTADVAAEEQRRGGAVLVELFSSQGCATSPEAELLVSRLGRGDFGEMGLPPVVVLAHHVDYWDYMGWKDPFGSSLSTVRQKAFVEALNMDTMFTPQVVVQGKAHCVGNDETALLGLIRDAARFPAPTFQATFQRPSPDSLQVSLTGALRTKIDSHGASVMVALYENGLVTDCTRGENKGRILSNDFVVRKLEKLCTVKDISAKKTLSGTVNFPLWEGFNASKCSLAIFVESTSHQIFGSQNFELPNDI
;
A
#
# COMPACT_ATOMS: atom_id res chain seq x y z
N MET A 1 -41.43 -45.27 58.05
CA MET A 1 -40.79 -45.42 56.73
C MET A 1 -40.31 -44.05 56.26
N ALA A 2 -39.02 -43.88 56.03
CA ALA A 2 -38.49 -42.77 55.20
C ALA A 2 -38.81 -43.09 53.71
N PRO A 3 -38.79 -42.15 52.73
CA PRO A 3 -37.72 -41.18 52.42
C PRO A 3 -38.22 -39.73 52.10
N ARG A 4 -37.51 -38.65 52.45
CA ARG A 4 -36.43 -37.92 51.72
C ARG A 4 -36.77 -37.42 50.31
N LEU A 5 -36.69 -36.10 50.09
CA LEU A 5 -35.99 -35.45 48.97
C LEU A 5 -35.81 -33.92 49.23
N PHE A 6 -34.53 -33.54 49.34
CA PHE A 6 -33.82 -32.32 48.93
C PHE A 6 -34.31 -30.90 49.24
N ALA A 7 -33.38 -30.17 49.89
CA ALA A 7 -33.33 -28.73 50.06
C ALA A 7 -32.83 -28.01 48.80
N CYS A 8 -33.16 -26.71 48.67
CA CYS A 8 -32.24 -25.66 48.17
C CYS A 8 -32.75 -24.26 48.60
N PHE A 9 -31.86 -23.51 49.26
CA PHE A 9 -31.95 -22.07 49.56
C PHE A 9 -31.75 -21.23 48.30
N GLY A 10 -32.32 -20.02 48.24
CA GLY A 10 -31.94 -19.01 47.25
C GLY A 10 -32.61 -17.65 47.46
N LYS A 11 -31.82 -16.65 47.91
CA LYS A 11 -32.21 -15.30 48.31
C LYS A 11 -32.27 -14.30 47.14
N SER A 12 -33.16 -13.32 47.32
CA SER A 12 -33.11 -11.89 46.98
C SER A 12 -32.09 -11.38 45.94
N ALA A 13 -32.65 -10.66 44.96
CA ALA A 13 -31.96 -9.84 43.98
C ALA A 13 -31.09 -8.73 44.60
N SER A 14 -29.95 -8.47 43.98
CA SER A 14 -29.18 -7.23 44.06
C SER A 14 -28.77 -6.85 42.65
N SER A 15 -29.12 -5.63 42.26
CA SER A 15 -28.76 -4.98 41.00
C SER A 15 -27.26 -4.80 40.85
N ALA A 16 -26.70 -5.25 39.74
CA ALA A 16 -25.36 -4.88 39.28
C ALA A 16 -25.45 -4.46 37.80
N SER A 17 -25.16 -3.19 37.52
CA SER A 17 -25.01 -2.65 36.18
C SER A 17 -23.89 -3.39 35.43
N PRO A 18 -24.03 -3.68 34.13
CA PRO A 18 -22.93 -4.25 33.36
C PRO A 18 -21.88 -3.15 33.15
N LYS A 19 -20.65 -3.40 33.59
CA LYS A 19 -19.48 -2.63 33.15
C LYS A 19 -19.35 -2.85 31.65
N VAL A 20 -19.51 -1.77 30.87
CA VAL A 20 -19.08 -1.71 29.49
C VAL A 20 -17.55 -1.83 29.52
N ALA A 21 -17.04 -3.01 29.14
CA ALA A 21 -15.64 -3.17 28.82
C ALA A 21 -15.43 -2.53 27.45
N GLU A 22 -14.74 -1.40 27.40
CA GLU A 22 -14.23 -0.81 26.17
C GLU A 22 -13.35 -1.84 25.46
N ARG A 23 -13.85 -2.34 24.33
CA ARG A 23 -13.02 -2.99 23.33
C ARG A 23 -12.17 -1.91 22.67
N SER A 24 -10.97 -1.67 23.18
CA SER A 24 -9.90 -1.09 22.40
C SER A 24 -9.39 -2.18 21.43
N GLY A 25 -10.01 -2.28 20.26
CA GLY A 25 -9.60 -3.21 19.20
C GLY A 25 -9.92 -2.60 17.84
N GLY A 26 -9.01 -2.59 16.87
CA GLY A 26 -7.66 -3.11 16.86
C GLY A 26 -7.03 -2.81 15.51
N THR A 27 -5.93 -2.05 15.52
CA THR A 27 -5.00 -1.99 14.39
C THR A 27 -3.84 -2.98 14.59
N ALA A 28 -3.57 -3.37 15.83
CA ALA A 28 -2.52 -4.33 16.17
C ALA A 28 -2.87 -5.80 15.86
N ASP A 29 -4.14 -6.20 15.99
CA ASP A 29 -4.55 -7.60 15.81
C ASP A 29 -4.63 -8.02 14.34
N VAL A 30 -5.07 -7.13 13.44
CA VAL A 30 -5.11 -7.41 11.99
C VAL A 30 -3.69 -7.55 11.43
N ALA A 31 -2.79 -6.63 11.80
CA ALA A 31 -1.39 -6.71 11.44
C ALA A 31 -0.73 -7.99 11.97
N ALA A 32 -1.12 -8.49 13.15
CA ALA A 32 -0.57 -9.70 13.77
C ALA A 32 -1.04 -11.01 13.11
N GLU A 33 -2.25 -11.06 12.53
CA GLU A 33 -2.74 -12.24 11.82
C GLU A 33 -2.22 -12.31 10.38
N GLU A 34 -2.10 -11.17 9.69
CA GLU A 34 -1.34 -11.04 8.44
C GLU A 34 0.15 -11.44 8.64
N GLN A 35 0.74 -11.05 9.78
CA GLN A 35 2.09 -11.43 10.20
C GLN A 35 2.35 -12.95 10.25
N ARG A 36 1.28 -13.76 10.43
CA ARG A 36 1.32 -15.22 10.58
C ARG A 36 1.06 -15.99 9.28
N ARG A 37 0.45 -15.37 8.26
CA ARG A 37 0.05 -16.04 7.00
C ARG A 37 0.98 -15.79 5.81
N GLY A 38 2.06 -15.03 5.99
CA GLY A 38 2.88 -14.47 4.91
C GLY A 38 2.45 -13.03 4.64
N GLY A 39 3.38 -12.11 4.40
CA GLY A 39 3.06 -10.68 4.29
C GLY A 39 2.34 -10.33 2.99
N ALA A 40 1.94 -9.06 2.90
CA ALA A 40 1.19 -8.54 1.78
C ALA A 40 2.00 -8.57 0.47
N VAL A 41 1.28 -8.70 -0.64
CA VAL A 41 1.82 -8.61 -2.01
C VAL A 41 1.80 -7.14 -2.42
N LEU A 42 2.95 -6.58 -2.79
CA LEU A 42 3.00 -5.25 -3.38
C LEU A 42 2.56 -5.30 -4.85
N VAL A 43 1.58 -4.47 -5.20
CA VAL A 43 1.03 -4.31 -6.54
C VAL A 43 1.20 -2.86 -6.97
N GLU A 44 1.96 -2.65 -8.03
CA GLU A 44 2.28 -1.32 -8.56
C GLU A 44 1.62 -1.15 -9.91
N LEU A 45 0.65 -0.24 -10.02
CA LEU A 45 0.00 0.16 -11.26
C LEU A 45 0.77 1.33 -11.88
N PHE A 46 1.10 1.24 -13.16
CA PHE A 46 1.58 2.35 -13.98
C PHE A 46 0.50 2.78 -14.95
N SER A 47 0.10 4.04 -14.84
CA SER A 47 -1.12 4.58 -15.44
C SER A 47 -0.93 6.02 -15.90
N SER A 48 -1.91 6.54 -16.64
CA SER A 48 -2.01 7.97 -16.96
C SER A 48 -3.44 8.31 -17.36
N GLN A 49 -3.94 9.45 -16.89
CA GLN A 49 -5.21 10.01 -17.34
C GLN A 49 -5.20 10.38 -18.84
N GLY A 50 -4.01 10.56 -19.42
CA GLY A 50 -3.85 10.81 -20.86
C GLY A 50 -4.00 9.57 -21.74
N CYS A 51 -3.97 8.37 -21.15
CA CYS A 51 -4.16 7.09 -21.85
C CYS A 51 -5.62 6.65 -21.79
N ALA A 52 -6.23 6.36 -22.95
CA ALA A 52 -7.65 6.01 -23.06
C ALA A 52 -8.10 4.81 -22.20
N THR A 53 -7.24 3.80 -22.02
CA THR A 53 -7.58 2.51 -21.39
C THR A 53 -7.22 2.45 -19.90
N SER A 54 -6.37 3.36 -19.42
CA SER A 54 -5.96 3.44 -18.02
C SER A 54 -7.10 3.58 -17.00
N PRO A 55 -8.20 4.32 -17.26
CA PRO A 55 -9.30 4.43 -16.31
C PRO A 55 -9.92 3.09 -15.89
N GLU A 56 -9.91 2.08 -16.77
CA GLU A 56 -10.41 0.74 -16.45
C GLU A 56 -9.48 0.01 -15.45
N ALA A 57 -8.15 0.09 -15.66
CA ALA A 57 -7.16 -0.46 -14.74
C ALA A 57 -7.22 0.21 -13.36
N GLU A 58 -7.36 1.54 -13.33
CA GLU A 58 -7.51 2.31 -12.10
C GLU A 58 -8.69 1.79 -11.26
N LEU A 59 -9.86 1.60 -11.89
CA LEU A 59 -11.03 1.05 -11.20
C LEU A 59 -10.79 -0.37 -10.69
N LEU A 60 -10.16 -1.23 -11.48
CA LEU A 60 -9.83 -2.59 -11.08
C LEU A 60 -8.87 -2.60 -9.88
N VAL A 61 -7.81 -1.79 -9.92
CA VAL A 61 -6.80 -1.70 -8.87
C VAL A 61 -7.36 -1.03 -7.60
N SER A 62 -8.27 -0.06 -7.74
CA SER A 62 -9.03 0.48 -6.61
C SER A 62 -9.89 -0.59 -5.92
N ARG A 63 -10.60 -1.44 -6.70
CA ARG A 63 -11.36 -2.59 -6.15
C ARG A 63 -10.43 -3.55 -5.41
N LEU A 64 -9.25 -3.81 -5.97
CA LEU A 64 -8.23 -4.65 -5.36
C LEU A 64 -7.76 -4.10 -4.01
N GLY A 65 -7.39 -2.82 -3.95
CA GLY A 65 -6.91 -2.19 -2.72
C GLY A 65 -7.99 -2.03 -1.64
N ARG A 66 -9.28 -1.93 -2.01
CA ARG A 66 -10.41 -1.96 -1.06
C ARG A 66 -10.73 -3.35 -0.51
N GLY A 67 -10.15 -4.41 -1.08
CA GLY A 67 -10.40 -5.78 -0.66
C GLY A 67 -11.66 -6.39 -1.27
N ASP A 68 -12.19 -5.84 -2.37
CA ASP A 68 -13.42 -6.32 -3.03
C ASP A 68 -13.29 -7.79 -3.52
N PHE A 69 -12.06 -8.30 -3.62
CA PHE A 69 -11.75 -9.69 -4.02
C PHE A 69 -11.38 -10.60 -2.83
N GLY A 70 -11.60 -10.18 -1.58
CA GLY A 70 -11.18 -10.93 -0.39
C GLY A 70 -11.78 -12.34 -0.29
N GLU A 71 -13.01 -12.54 -0.80
CA GLU A 71 -13.67 -13.86 -0.81
C GLU A 71 -13.00 -14.86 -1.76
N MET A 72 -12.14 -14.41 -2.67
CA MET A 72 -11.42 -15.24 -3.64
C MET A 72 -10.15 -15.88 -3.05
N GLY A 73 -9.92 -15.74 -1.74
CA GLY A 73 -8.75 -16.30 -1.06
C GLY A 73 -7.43 -15.66 -1.46
N LEU A 74 -7.47 -14.41 -1.94
CA LEU A 74 -6.26 -13.66 -2.27
C LEU A 74 -5.47 -13.30 -0.99
N PRO A 75 -4.14 -13.25 -1.07
CA PRO A 75 -3.35 -12.67 0.00
C PRO A 75 -3.67 -11.18 0.18
N PRO A 76 -3.37 -10.60 1.35
CA PRO A 76 -3.38 -9.15 1.53
C PRO A 76 -2.51 -8.46 0.47
N VAL A 77 -2.92 -7.26 0.07
CA VAL A 77 -2.24 -6.47 -0.96
C VAL A 77 -1.90 -5.08 -0.46
N VAL A 78 -0.76 -4.57 -0.89
CA VAL A 78 -0.44 -3.15 -0.83
C VAL A 78 -0.45 -2.64 -2.26
N VAL A 79 -1.24 -1.59 -2.51
CA VAL A 79 -1.41 -1.03 -3.85
C VAL A 79 -0.73 0.34 -3.92
N LEU A 80 -0.03 0.60 -5.02
CA LEU A 80 0.56 1.88 -5.36
C LEU A 80 0.29 2.20 -6.84
N ALA A 81 -0.35 3.33 -7.12
CA ALA A 81 -0.63 3.81 -8.47
C ALA A 81 0.35 4.93 -8.86
N HIS A 82 1.21 4.63 -9.82
CA HIS A 82 2.22 5.51 -10.39
C HIS A 82 1.72 6.12 -11.69
N HIS A 83 1.43 7.41 -11.66
CA HIS A 83 1.05 8.15 -12.87
C HIS A 83 2.30 8.58 -13.64
N VAL A 84 2.43 8.10 -14.88
CA VAL A 84 3.53 8.41 -15.79
C VAL A 84 3.23 9.68 -16.59
N ASP A 85 4.26 10.42 -16.97
CA ASP A 85 4.14 11.73 -17.64
C ASP A 85 4.23 11.68 -19.17
N TYR A 86 4.65 10.54 -19.76
CA TYR A 86 4.87 10.46 -21.20
C TYR A 86 3.58 10.44 -22.03
N TRP A 87 2.40 10.47 -21.44
CA TRP A 87 1.13 10.66 -22.18
C TRP A 87 0.70 12.13 -22.24
N ASP A 88 1.35 13.04 -21.51
CA ASP A 88 0.92 14.44 -21.39
C ASP A 88 0.88 15.18 -22.74
N TYR A 89 1.67 14.73 -23.72
CA TYR A 89 1.69 15.29 -25.06
C TYR A 89 0.40 15.01 -25.86
N MET A 90 -0.45 14.08 -25.42
CA MET A 90 -1.71 13.70 -26.08
C MET A 90 -2.87 14.67 -25.80
N GLY A 91 -2.57 15.88 -25.29
CA GLY A 91 -3.51 16.99 -25.16
C GLY A 91 -4.18 17.11 -23.78
N TRP A 92 -3.96 16.13 -22.89
CA TRP A 92 -4.29 16.20 -21.47
C TRP A 92 -3.02 16.01 -20.64
N LYS A 93 -2.74 16.97 -19.76
CA LYS A 93 -1.65 16.85 -18.79
C LYS A 93 -2.20 16.22 -17.52
N ASP A 94 -1.73 15.04 -17.18
CA ASP A 94 -2.14 14.35 -15.97
C ASP A 94 -1.66 15.14 -14.73
N PRO A 95 -2.55 15.58 -13.81
CA PRO A 95 -2.16 16.32 -12.62
C PRO A 95 -1.28 15.50 -11.65
N PHE A 96 -1.27 14.17 -11.78
CA PHE A 96 -0.47 13.26 -10.96
C PHE A 96 0.74 12.69 -11.71
N GLY A 97 0.85 12.97 -13.01
CA GLY A 97 1.96 12.54 -13.86
C GLY A 97 3.32 12.98 -13.31
N SER A 98 4.26 12.04 -13.23
CA SER A 98 5.61 12.30 -12.75
C SER A 98 6.68 11.58 -13.55
N SER A 99 7.75 12.30 -13.88
CA SER A 99 8.95 11.73 -14.51
C SER A 99 9.60 10.66 -13.63
N LEU A 100 9.47 10.74 -12.31
CA LEU A 100 9.96 9.72 -11.39
C LEU A 100 9.17 8.42 -11.51
N SER A 101 7.85 8.49 -11.71
CA SER A 101 7.01 7.32 -12.02
C SER A 101 7.41 6.71 -13.36
N THR A 102 7.65 7.53 -14.38
CA THR A 102 8.16 7.08 -15.68
C THR A 102 9.52 6.39 -15.54
N VAL A 103 10.45 6.94 -14.76
CA VAL A 103 11.76 6.33 -14.48
C VAL A 103 11.61 5.01 -13.73
N ARG A 104 10.70 4.93 -12.76
CA ARG A 104 10.40 3.67 -12.06
C ARG A 104 9.84 2.61 -13.01
N GLN A 105 8.97 2.98 -13.94
CA GLN A 105 8.46 2.06 -14.96
C GLN A 105 9.58 1.56 -15.88
N LYS A 106 10.48 2.44 -16.32
CA LYS A 106 11.65 2.08 -17.14
C LYS A 106 12.51 1.03 -16.46
N ALA A 107 12.77 1.20 -15.15
CA ALA A 107 13.54 0.24 -14.37
C ALA A 107 12.90 -1.17 -14.38
N PHE A 108 11.55 -1.25 -14.32
CA PHE A 108 10.86 -2.53 -14.46
C PHE A 108 10.90 -3.09 -15.88
N VAL A 109 10.81 -2.25 -16.92
CA VAL A 109 10.97 -2.71 -18.31
C VAL A 109 12.33 -3.36 -18.52
N GLU A 110 13.39 -2.76 -17.98
CA GLU A 110 14.74 -3.34 -18.03
C GLU A 110 14.84 -4.62 -17.19
N ALA A 111 14.38 -4.60 -15.93
CA ALA A 111 14.50 -5.73 -15.02
C ALA A 111 13.66 -6.96 -15.42
N LEU A 112 12.56 -6.76 -16.13
CA LEU A 112 11.65 -7.80 -16.60
C LEU A 112 11.90 -8.18 -18.08
N ASN A 113 12.95 -7.64 -18.71
CA ASN A 113 13.30 -7.87 -20.12
C ASN A 113 12.12 -7.62 -21.08
N MET A 114 11.43 -6.50 -20.88
CA MET A 114 10.32 -6.08 -21.74
C MET A 114 10.83 -5.27 -22.93
N ASP A 115 10.17 -5.40 -24.09
CA ASP A 115 10.54 -4.65 -25.29
C ASP A 115 10.14 -3.18 -25.25
N THR A 116 9.05 -2.85 -24.53
CA THR A 116 8.50 -1.48 -24.51
C THR A 116 7.77 -1.19 -23.21
N MET A 117 7.75 0.10 -22.83
CA MET A 117 6.84 0.62 -21.82
C MET A 117 5.45 0.82 -22.41
N PHE A 118 4.42 0.56 -21.62
CA PHE A 118 3.04 0.83 -21.98
C PHE A 118 2.21 1.13 -20.74
N THR A 119 1.03 1.73 -20.93
CA THR A 119 0.00 1.80 -19.88
C THR A 119 -1.33 1.26 -20.40
N PRO A 120 -2.19 0.74 -19.51
CA PRO A 120 -1.91 0.47 -18.11
C PRO A 120 -1.04 -0.80 -17.95
N GLN A 121 -0.01 -0.73 -17.12
CA GLN A 121 0.83 -1.88 -16.75
C GLN A 121 0.70 -2.11 -15.26
N VAL A 122 0.58 -3.36 -14.83
CA VAL A 122 0.71 -3.72 -13.41
C VAL A 122 1.96 -4.54 -13.22
N VAL A 123 2.72 -4.24 -12.16
CA VAL A 123 3.87 -5.00 -11.70
C VAL A 123 3.58 -5.57 -10.30
N VAL A 124 3.76 -6.88 -10.14
CA VAL A 124 3.51 -7.62 -8.90
C VAL A 124 4.83 -8.05 -8.29
N GLN A 125 5.07 -7.65 -7.04
CA GLN A 125 6.29 -7.97 -6.26
C GLN A 125 7.61 -7.65 -6.99
N GLY A 126 7.56 -6.74 -7.97
CA GLY A 126 8.68 -6.38 -8.84
C GLY A 126 9.23 -7.49 -9.72
N LYS A 127 8.52 -8.62 -9.86
CA LYS A 127 9.01 -9.84 -10.55
C LYS A 127 8.11 -10.35 -11.66
N ALA A 128 6.84 -9.96 -11.67
CA ALA A 128 5.91 -10.29 -12.74
C ALA A 128 5.13 -9.05 -13.16
N HIS A 129 4.68 -9.01 -14.40
CA HIS A 129 3.84 -7.92 -14.88
C HIS A 129 2.73 -8.45 -15.81
N CYS A 130 1.67 -7.67 -15.93
CA CYS A 130 0.59 -7.90 -16.90
C CYS A 130 0.02 -6.57 -17.39
N VAL A 131 -0.87 -6.64 -18.38
CA VAL A 131 -1.71 -5.50 -18.77
C VAL A 131 -2.68 -5.19 -17.64
N GLY A 132 -2.80 -3.92 -17.26
CA GLY A 132 -3.57 -3.51 -16.07
C GLY A 132 -5.08 -3.72 -16.18
N ASN A 133 -5.61 -3.93 -17.39
CA ASN A 133 -7.04 -4.22 -17.62
C ASN A 133 -7.35 -5.73 -17.59
N ASP A 134 -6.33 -6.60 -17.48
CA ASP A 134 -6.54 -8.05 -17.41
C ASP A 134 -6.72 -8.50 -15.96
N GLU A 135 -7.98 -8.49 -15.48
CA GLU A 135 -8.35 -8.93 -14.13
C GLU A 135 -7.89 -10.38 -13.86
N THR A 136 -8.07 -11.29 -14.82
CA THR A 136 -7.71 -12.70 -14.61
C THR A 136 -6.20 -12.87 -14.44
N ALA A 137 -5.40 -12.23 -15.29
CA ALA A 137 -3.95 -12.26 -15.18
C ALA A 137 -3.48 -11.61 -13.87
N LEU A 138 -4.00 -10.43 -13.52
CA LEU A 138 -3.62 -9.73 -12.29
C LEU A 138 -3.88 -10.58 -11.04
N LEU A 139 -5.10 -11.11 -10.89
CA LEU A 139 -5.45 -11.92 -9.72
C LEU A 139 -4.66 -13.24 -9.68
N GLY A 140 -4.33 -13.82 -10.84
CA GLY A 140 -3.44 -14.97 -10.96
C GLY A 140 -2.03 -14.66 -10.45
N LEU A 141 -1.42 -13.57 -10.93
CA LEU A 141 -0.09 -13.14 -10.50
C LEU A 141 -0.04 -12.86 -8.99
N ILE A 142 -1.07 -12.24 -8.42
CA ILE A 142 -1.14 -11.97 -6.97
C ILE A 142 -1.22 -13.28 -6.18
N ARG A 143 -2.01 -14.26 -6.64
CA ARG A 143 -2.14 -15.56 -6.00
C ARG A 143 -0.83 -16.33 -5.97
N ASP A 144 -0.07 -16.27 -7.06
CA ASP A 144 1.16 -17.04 -7.24
C ASP A 144 2.41 -16.30 -6.73
N ALA A 145 2.27 -15.03 -6.35
CA ALA A 145 3.38 -14.20 -5.91
C ALA A 145 4.09 -14.76 -4.67
N ALA A 146 5.42 -14.71 -4.67
CA ALA A 146 6.21 -14.99 -3.48
C ALA A 146 5.89 -13.97 -2.37
N ARG A 147 5.50 -14.49 -1.20
CA ARG A 147 5.11 -13.68 -0.04
C ARG A 147 6.22 -13.68 1.01
N PHE A 148 6.54 -12.48 1.48
CA PHE A 148 7.58 -12.27 2.49
C PHE A 148 6.99 -11.63 3.73
N PRO A 149 7.47 -11.94 4.93
CA PRO A 149 6.94 -11.32 6.14
C PRO A 149 7.12 -9.80 6.12
N ALA A 150 6.10 -9.07 6.53
CA ALA A 150 6.15 -7.62 6.63
C ALA A 150 7.31 -7.17 7.55
N PRO A 151 7.99 -6.05 7.24
CA PRO A 151 8.90 -5.45 8.19
C PRO A 151 8.13 -4.95 9.43
N THR A 152 8.85 -4.55 10.46
CA THR A 152 8.28 -4.15 11.76
C THR A 152 8.63 -2.72 12.11
N PHE A 153 8.37 -1.80 11.19
CA PHE A 153 8.59 -0.38 11.40
C PHE A 153 7.48 0.26 12.23
N GLN A 154 7.90 1.21 13.06
CA GLN A 154 7.05 2.21 13.68
C GLN A 154 7.33 3.54 12.98
N ALA A 155 6.27 4.28 12.68
CA ALA A 155 6.35 5.58 12.03
C ALA A 155 5.93 6.68 13.01
N THR A 156 6.72 7.74 13.09
CA THR A 156 6.37 8.98 13.77
C THR A 156 6.32 10.10 12.74
N PHE A 157 5.22 10.85 12.74
CA PHE A 157 4.95 11.91 11.79
C PHE A 157 5.11 13.27 12.47
N GLN A 158 5.76 14.21 11.78
CA GLN A 158 5.88 15.60 12.21
C GLN A 158 5.68 16.52 11.01
N ARG A 159 4.99 17.64 11.21
CA ARG A 159 4.82 18.69 10.18
C ARG A 159 5.59 19.95 10.57
N PRO A 160 6.90 20.04 10.23
CA PRO A 160 7.71 21.18 10.62
C PRO A 160 7.33 22.48 9.90
N SER A 161 6.66 22.40 8.75
CA SER A 161 6.04 23.54 8.07
C SER A 161 4.77 23.12 7.33
N PRO A 162 3.90 24.06 6.91
CA PRO A 162 2.69 23.73 6.13
C PRO A 162 2.97 22.89 4.89
N ASP A 163 4.15 23.06 4.28
CA ASP A 163 4.54 22.44 3.00
C ASP A 163 5.49 21.24 3.17
N SER A 164 5.70 20.74 4.38
CA SER A 164 6.62 19.62 4.61
C SER A 164 6.11 18.63 5.64
N LEU A 165 6.22 17.35 5.31
CA LEU A 165 5.96 16.24 6.21
C LEU A 165 7.27 15.50 6.47
N GLN A 166 7.67 15.44 7.73
CA GLN A 166 8.78 14.63 8.20
C GLN A 166 8.25 13.30 8.75
N VAL A 167 8.84 12.20 8.30
CA VAL A 167 8.48 10.85 8.77
C VAL A 167 9.73 10.17 9.28
N SER A 168 9.75 9.87 10.58
CA SER A 168 10.79 9.06 11.22
C SER A 168 10.32 7.61 11.32
N LEU A 169 11.15 6.70 10.82
CA LEU A 169 10.86 5.28 10.75
C LEU A 169 11.91 4.50 11.52
N THR A 170 11.50 3.68 12.48
CA THR A 170 12.38 2.79 13.24
C THR A 170 11.79 1.39 13.30
N GLY A 171 12.55 0.36 12.94
CA GLY A 171 12.08 -1.02 12.96
C GLY A 171 13.03 -2.00 12.34
N ALA A 172 12.63 -3.27 12.26
CA ALA A 172 13.49 -4.33 11.76
C ALA A 172 12.94 -5.00 10.50
N LEU A 173 13.86 -5.39 9.62
CA LEU A 173 13.55 -6.29 8.51
C LEU A 173 13.33 -7.71 9.04
N ARG A 174 12.39 -8.42 8.42
CA ARG A 174 12.13 -9.84 8.74
C ARG A 174 12.73 -10.83 7.75
N THR A 175 13.22 -10.31 6.62
CA THR A 175 13.92 -11.08 5.58
C THR A 175 15.41 -10.78 5.68
N LYS A 176 16.25 -11.81 5.52
CA LYS A 176 17.72 -11.64 5.44
C LYS A 176 18.05 -10.98 4.09
N ILE A 177 18.90 -9.96 4.12
CA ILE A 177 19.43 -9.32 2.92
C ILE A 177 20.88 -9.79 2.72
N ASP A 178 21.20 -10.21 1.51
CA ASP A 178 22.52 -10.70 1.14
C ASP A 178 23.48 -9.54 0.78
N SER A 179 24.60 -9.88 0.16
CA SER A 179 25.64 -8.94 -0.25
C SER A 179 25.24 -8.05 -1.44
N HIS A 180 24.22 -8.43 -2.21
CA HIS A 180 23.71 -7.60 -3.32
C HIS A 180 22.99 -6.36 -2.79
N GLY A 181 22.40 -6.48 -1.59
CA GLY A 181 21.75 -5.38 -0.90
C GLY A 181 20.31 -5.13 -1.32
N ALA A 182 19.65 -4.27 -0.55
CA ALA A 182 18.28 -3.83 -0.78
C ALA A 182 18.11 -2.37 -0.34
N SER A 183 17.12 -1.69 -0.91
CA SER A 183 16.68 -0.37 -0.48
C SER A 183 15.39 -0.49 0.31
N VAL A 184 15.28 0.29 1.39
CA VAL A 184 14.02 0.50 2.09
C VAL A 184 13.38 1.73 1.49
N MET A 185 12.27 1.52 0.78
CA MET A 185 11.54 2.54 0.04
C MET A 185 10.30 2.95 0.83
N VAL A 186 9.92 4.22 0.71
CA VAL A 186 8.80 4.82 1.43
C VAL A 186 7.95 5.61 0.43
N ALA A 187 6.73 5.16 0.19
CA ALA A 187 5.76 5.83 -0.66
C ALA A 187 4.73 6.57 0.19
N LEU A 188 4.52 7.86 -0.12
CA LEU A 188 3.37 8.63 0.34
C LEU A 188 2.34 8.64 -0.80
N TYR A 189 1.17 8.05 -0.57
CA TYR A 189 0.11 7.93 -1.56
C TYR A 189 -1.20 8.54 -1.07
N GLU A 190 -2.08 8.88 -2.00
CA GLU A 190 -3.35 9.58 -1.75
C GLU A 190 -4.53 8.86 -2.42
N ASN A 191 -5.67 8.86 -1.75
CA ASN A 191 -6.92 8.21 -2.19
C ASN A 191 -8.04 9.22 -2.45
N GLY A 192 -9.09 8.78 -3.16
CA GLY A 192 -10.30 9.57 -3.37
C GLY A 192 -10.03 10.86 -4.15
N LEU A 193 -9.12 10.80 -5.12
CA LEU A 193 -8.84 11.89 -6.04
C LEU A 193 -9.86 11.87 -7.17
N VAL A 194 -10.33 13.04 -7.56
CA VAL A 194 -11.32 13.22 -8.62
C VAL A 194 -10.82 14.30 -9.57
N THR A 195 -10.83 14.01 -10.87
CA THR A 195 -10.39 14.95 -11.90
C THR A 195 -11.42 15.04 -13.02
N ASP A 196 -11.84 16.26 -13.34
CA ASP A 196 -12.61 16.54 -14.55
C ASP A 196 -11.65 16.67 -15.74
N CYS A 197 -11.65 15.66 -16.60
CA CYS A 197 -10.76 15.59 -17.75
C CYS A 197 -11.37 16.40 -18.92
N THR A 198 -10.87 17.61 -19.16
CA THR A 198 -11.48 18.54 -20.14
C THR A 198 -10.90 18.42 -21.56
N ARG A 199 -9.81 17.67 -21.75
CA ARG A 199 -9.11 17.46 -23.05
C ARG A 199 -8.55 16.04 -23.16
N GLY A 200 -7.87 15.74 -24.27
CA GLY A 200 -7.25 14.44 -24.51
C GLY A 200 -8.25 13.31 -24.78
N GLU A 201 -7.76 12.07 -24.75
CA GLU A 201 -8.55 10.88 -25.07
C GLU A 201 -9.71 10.64 -24.10
N ASN A 202 -9.57 11.09 -22.85
CA ASN A 202 -10.57 10.96 -21.79
C ASN A 202 -11.45 12.21 -21.61
N LYS A 203 -11.49 13.10 -22.61
CA LYS A 203 -12.28 14.34 -22.56
C LYS A 203 -13.75 14.08 -22.18
N GLY A 204 -14.26 14.86 -21.23
CA GLY A 204 -15.64 14.82 -20.75
C GLY A 204 -15.90 13.74 -19.69
N ARG A 205 -14.87 12.99 -19.27
CA ARG A 205 -14.98 12.02 -18.19
C ARG A 205 -14.53 12.64 -16.87
N ILE A 206 -15.21 12.22 -15.79
CA ILE A 206 -14.75 12.42 -14.43
C ILE A 206 -13.98 11.16 -14.04
N LEU A 207 -12.69 11.32 -13.79
CA LEU A 207 -11.80 10.21 -13.43
C LEU A 207 -11.63 10.17 -11.91
N SER A 208 -11.72 8.97 -11.34
CA SER A 208 -11.43 8.70 -9.93
C SER A 208 -10.14 7.91 -9.83
N ASN A 209 -9.24 8.33 -8.94
CA ASN A 209 -7.95 7.68 -8.73
C ASN A 209 -7.75 7.44 -7.22
N ASP A 210 -7.33 6.22 -6.88
CA ASP A 210 -6.94 5.82 -5.53
C ASP A 210 -5.49 5.34 -5.53
N PHE A 211 -4.89 5.24 -4.35
CA PHE A 211 -3.52 4.76 -4.15
C PHE A 211 -2.45 5.54 -4.94
N VAL A 212 -2.76 6.78 -5.35
CA VAL A 212 -1.90 7.59 -6.22
C VAL A 212 -0.64 7.98 -5.46
N VAL A 213 0.51 7.50 -5.91
CA VAL A 213 1.81 7.83 -5.31
C VAL A 213 2.14 9.29 -5.59
N ARG A 214 2.15 10.10 -4.53
CA ARG A 214 2.48 11.53 -4.59
C ARG A 214 3.97 11.77 -4.39
N LYS A 215 4.63 10.92 -3.59
CA LYS A 215 6.08 10.91 -3.35
C LYS A 215 6.59 9.48 -3.13
N LEU A 216 7.79 9.20 -3.61
CA LEU A 216 8.52 7.96 -3.33
C LEU A 216 9.95 8.32 -2.94
N GLU A 217 10.33 8.00 -1.71
CA GLU A 217 11.64 8.31 -1.16
C GLU A 217 12.35 7.05 -0.71
N LYS A 218 13.69 7.07 -0.75
CA LYS A 218 14.52 5.99 -0.22
C LYS A 218 14.96 6.34 1.21
N LEU A 219 14.55 5.53 2.18
CA LEU A 219 14.96 5.69 3.58
C LEU A 219 16.44 5.37 3.76
N CYS A 220 16.87 4.21 3.28
CA CYS A 220 18.26 3.76 3.34
C CYS A 220 18.52 2.60 2.36
N THR A 221 19.80 2.33 2.14
CA THR A 221 20.27 1.10 1.48
C THR A 221 20.97 0.22 2.50
N VAL A 222 20.67 -1.08 2.47
CA VAL A 222 21.19 -2.07 3.41
C VAL A 222 21.92 -3.18 2.65
N LYS A 223 22.98 -3.73 3.26
CA LYS A 223 23.77 -4.87 2.76
C LYS A 223 24.17 -5.76 3.91
N ASP A 224 24.19 -7.07 3.67
CA ASP A 224 24.65 -8.08 4.65
C ASP A 224 23.94 -7.96 6.02
N ILE A 225 22.63 -7.74 5.98
CA ILE A 225 21.82 -7.56 7.19
C ILE A 225 21.09 -8.86 7.55
N SER A 226 21.29 -9.32 8.79
CA SER A 226 20.49 -10.39 9.37
C SER A 226 19.04 -9.96 9.59
N ALA A 227 18.13 -10.91 9.49
CA ALA A 227 16.76 -10.70 9.94
C ALA A 227 16.79 -10.22 11.42
N LYS A 228 15.96 -9.23 11.76
CA LYS A 228 15.82 -8.57 13.07
C LYS A 228 16.81 -7.44 13.40
N LYS A 229 17.75 -7.07 12.52
CA LYS A 229 18.54 -5.85 12.76
C LYS A 229 17.63 -4.62 12.67
N THR A 230 17.65 -3.79 13.72
CA THR A 230 16.93 -2.53 13.75
C THR A 230 17.58 -1.52 12.81
N LEU A 231 16.75 -0.88 12.00
CA LEU A 231 17.03 0.22 11.11
C LEU A 231 16.29 1.44 11.62
N SER A 232 16.87 2.61 11.42
CA SER A 232 16.21 3.89 11.70
C SER A 232 16.60 4.88 10.63
N GLY A 233 15.67 5.77 10.28
CA GLY A 233 15.92 6.88 9.37
C GLY A 233 14.76 7.87 9.38
N THR A 234 14.99 8.99 8.70
CA THR A 234 13.97 10.03 8.52
C THR A 234 13.91 10.39 7.04
N VAL A 235 12.71 10.48 6.50
CA VAL A 235 12.43 11.03 5.17
C VAL A 235 11.63 12.31 5.31
N ASN A 236 11.86 13.27 4.42
CA ASN A 236 11.11 14.51 4.36
C ASN A 236 10.39 14.58 3.02
N PHE A 237 9.07 14.74 3.05
CA PHE A 237 8.24 14.88 1.88
C PHE A 237 7.84 16.34 1.70
N PRO A 238 8.15 16.97 0.56
CA PRO A 238 7.52 18.23 0.18
C PRO A 238 6.04 17.95 -0.13
N LEU A 239 5.15 18.65 0.57
CA LEU A 239 3.72 18.55 0.40
C LEU A 239 3.24 19.42 -0.77
N TRP A 240 2.07 19.11 -1.29
CA TRP A 240 1.45 19.81 -2.40
C TRP A 240 0.32 20.72 -1.90
N GLU A 241 -0.07 21.68 -2.75
CA GLU A 241 -1.25 22.50 -2.51
C GLU A 241 -2.49 21.63 -2.36
N GLY A 242 -3.28 21.88 -1.31
CA GLY A 242 -4.48 21.09 -1.01
C GLY A 242 -4.21 19.73 -0.36
N PHE A 243 -3.01 19.50 0.18
CA PHE A 243 -2.69 18.30 0.96
C PHE A 243 -3.75 18.02 2.04
N ASN A 244 -4.22 16.77 2.09
CA ASN A 244 -5.18 16.28 3.07
C ASN A 244 -4.70 14.95 3.66
N ALA A 245 -4.27 14.99 4.92
CA ALA A 245 -3.75 13.83 5.63
C ALA A 245 -4.75 12.66 5.71
N SER A 246 -6.05 12.94 5.86
CA SER A 246 -7.11 11.90 5.94
C SER A 246 -7.27 11.08 4.66
N LYS A 247 -6.76 11.59 3.54
CA LYS A 247 -6.72 10.88 2.25
C LYS A 247 -5.39 10.20 1.98
N CYS A 248 -4.38 10.49 2.79
CA CYS A 248 -3.01 10.05 2.57
C CYS A 248 -2.64 8.87 3.45
N SER A 249 -1.76 8.03 2.94
CA SER A 249 -1.20 6.90 3.68
C SER A 249 0.23 6.66 3.24
N LEU A 250 0.99 5.97 4.08
CA LEU A 250 2.39 5.63 3.84
C LEU A 250 2.51 4.13 3.59
N ALA A 251 3.23 3.73 2.56
CA ALA A 251 3.70 2.35 2.39
C ALA A 251 5.22 2.32 2.54
N ILE A 252 5.73 1.39 3.34
CA ILE A 252 7.16 1.04 3.37
C ILE A 252 7.34 -0.33 2.75
N PHE A 253 8.37 -0.50 1.93
CA PHE A 253 8.70 -1.79 1.34
C PHE A 253 10.20 -1.96 1.13
N VAL A 254 10.63 -3.22 1.08
CA VAL A 254 12.04 -3.59 0.90
C VAL A 254 12.24 -4.06 -0.53
N GLU A 255 13.03 -3.33 -1.31
CA GLU A 255 13.26 -3.58 -2.74
C GLU A 255 14.71 -3.99 -2.98
N SER A 256 14.93 -5.15 -3.59
CA SER A 256 16.28 -5.60 -4.00
C SER A 256 16.83 -4.77 -5.16
N THR A 257 18.12 -4.93 -5.47
CA THR A 257 18.71 -4.37 -6.70
C THR A 257 18.10 -4.92 -8.00
N SER A 258 17.44 -6.09 -7.94
CA SER A 258 16.69 -6.68 -9.05
C SER A 258 15.19 -6.32 -9.03
N HIS A 259 14.83 -5.33 -8.23
CA HIS A 259 13.46 -4.86 -7.96
C HIS A 259 12.51 -5.85 -7.27
N GLN A 260 12.97 -7.05 -6.91
CA GLN A 260 12.17 -7.95 -6.06
C GLN A 260 11.78 -7.30 -4.73
N ILE A 261 10.52 -7.48 -4.33
CA ILE A 261 10.00 -6.95 -3.07
C ILE A 261 10.02 -8.01 -1.97
N PHE A 262 10.68 -7.72 -0.84
CA PHE A 262 10.91 -8.65 0.28
C PHE A 262 10.03 -8.40 1.51
N GLY A 263 8.95 -7.64 1.33
CA GLY A 263 7.95 -7.34 2.36
C GLY A 263 7.54 -5.87 2.31
N SER A 264 6.30 -5.61 2.70
CA SER A 264 5.69 -4.29 2.74
C SER A 264 4.88 -4.12 4.02
N GLN A 265 4.67 -2.86 4.43
CA GLN A 265 3.87 -2.48 5.58
C GLN A 265 3.23 -1.11 5.30
N ASN A 266 1.97 -0.93 5.69
CA ASN A 266 1.25 0.33 5.52
C ASN A 266 1.08 1.06 6.87
N PHE A 267 0.97 2.39 6.79
CA PHE A 267 0.65 3.27 7.90
C PHE A 267 -0.39 4.29 7.45
N GLU A 268 -1.38 4.52 8.30
CA GLU A 268 -2.28 5.66 8.17
C GLU A 268 -1.58 6.93 8.69
N LEU A 269 -1.83 8.06 8.04
CA LEU A 269 -1.38 9.35 8.56
C LEU A 269 -2.33 9.82 9.67
N PRO A 270 -1.83 10.45 10.75
CA PRO A 270 -2.68 11.11 11.73
C PRO A 270 -3.54 12.20 11.08
N ASN A 271 -4.81 12.31 11.48
CA ASN A 271 -5.72 13.32 10.92
C ASN A 271 -5.32 14.77 11.25
N ASP A 272 -4.54 14.96 12.32
CA ASP A 272 -4.10 16.24 12.87
C ASP A 272 -2.71 16.67 12.39
N ILE A 273 -2.10 15.93 11.45
CA ILE A 273 -0.78 16.24 10.92
C ILE A 273 -0.80 17.39 9.91
#